data_AF-A0A521WZL8-F1
#
_entry.id   AF-A0A521WZL8-F1
#
_cell.length_a   1.000
_cell.length_b   1.000
_cell.length_c   1.000
_cell.angle_alpha   90.00
_cell.angle_beta   90.00
_cell.angle_gamma   90.00
#
_symmetry.space_group_name_H-M   'P 1'
#
loop_
_entity.id
_entity.type
_entity.pdbx_description
1 polymer ?
#
loop_
_entity_poly.entity_id
_entity_poly.type
_entity_poly.pdbx_seq_one_letter_code
_entity_poly.pdbx_strand_id
1 'polypeptide(L)'
;MKFLLPFLLFLFQCSFSQTIEDFKTLPALKWRFPTKGPIVSSPVVDKNTIYAGSEDSTLYALDAVTGTIKWRVTINGPIKSTVCVDKERVYLVGGDGIVRSFAKESGSELWQFKTGGEQLYGLYSYADYYHSSPVLYNNALYFGSGDSNVYALNAASGKLLWSYKTGEVVHSSPVIDSNKLFIGSFDGNLYALRAENGELLWKFKSVGHRFFPKGEMQGSPAIGNGLVYIGSRDYNVYALDKEKGYCHWNRQFPLGWAMALTCRDTTLYIGTSDDDLMLAVDGRTGKELWKTNVKFNTFGTCAFSASMLYFGTLMGTVIGMDMKSGAIGWRLTTDGYNSHHEKYFKSEEEIVKNDFYAIVQTPEGYINALHELGAIFSRPAITENTIVITSTDGTVYCFAR
;
A
#
# COMPACT_ATOMS: atom_id res chain seq x y z
N MET A 1 -17.18 -6.50 59.76
CA MET A 1 -16.49 -7.73 59.37
C MET A 1 -17.02 -8.15 58.01
N LYS A 2 -16.11 -8.38 57.06
CA LYS A 2 -16.25 -8.65 55.61
C LYS A 2 -17.59 -9.23 55.11
N PHE A 3 -18.15 -8.62 54.07
CA PHE A 3 -18.96 -9.31 53.06
C PHE A 3 -18.14 -9.41 51.77
N LEU A 4 -17.99 -10.64 51.28
CA LEU A 4 -17.36 -10.98 49.99
C LEU A 4 -18.27 -10.52 48.83
N LEU A 5 -17.69 -9.85 47.84
CA LEU A 5 -18.22 -9.83 46.47
C LEU A 5 -17.38 -10.79 45.60
N PRO A 6 -17.99 -11.59 44.72
CA PRO A 6 -17.24 -12.46 43.81
C PRO A 6 -16.66 -11.64 42.65
N PHE A 7 -15.34 -11.74 42.46
CA PHE A 7 -14.66 -11.34 41.24
C PHE A 7 -15.15 -12.24 40.09
N LEU A 8 -15.92 -11.69 39.15
CA LEU A 8 -16.06 -12.29 37.82
C LEU A 8 -14.83 -11.87 37.00
N LEU A 9 -13.85 -12.76 36.93
CA LEU A 9 -12.81 -12.72 35.90
C LEU A 9 -13.46 -13.09 34.56
N PHE A 10 -13.75 -12.10 33.72
CA PHE A 10 -13.96 -12.35 32.30
C PHE A 10 -12.57 -12.58 31.67
N LEU A 11 -12.17 -13.85 31.59
CA LEU A 11 -11.12 -14.29 30.70
C LEU A 11 -11.63 -14.08 29.27
N PHE A 12 -11.23 -12.97 28.65
CA PHE A 12 -11.26 -12.86 27.19
C PHE A 12 -10.32 -13.93 26.66
N GLN A 13 -10.90 -15.02 26.16
CA GLN A 13 -10.18 -15.93 25.28
C GLN A 13 -9.76 -15.12 24.06
N CYS A 14 -8.46 -14.78 24.00
CA CYS A 14 -7.79 -14.49 22.75
C CYS A 14 -8.11 -15.64 21.81
N SER A 15 -8.99 -15.39 20.83
CA SER A 15 -9.03 -16.17 19.61
C SER A 15 -7.60 -16.21 19.08
N PHE A 16 -6.98 -17.39 19.10
CA PHE A 16 -5.71 -17.61 18.41
C PHE A 16 -5.89 -17.10 16.98
N SER A 17 -5.18 -16.03 16.63
CA SER A 17 -4.99 -15.68 15.22
C SER A 17 -4.23 -16.86 14.65
N GLN A 18 -4.91 -17.68 13.86
CA GLN A 18 -4.30 -18.81 13.19
C GLN A 18 -3.23 -18.22 12.27
N THR A 19 -1.96 -18.48 12.60
CA THR A 19 -0.85 -18.04 11.77
C THR A 19 -1.04 -18.63 10.39
N ILE A 20 -1.14 -17.78 9.37
CA ILE A 20 -1.23 -18.23 7.98
C ILE A 20 0.02 -19.04 7.66
N GLU A 21 -0.14 -20.29 7.26
CA GLU A 21 0.97 -21.15 6.85
C GLU A 21 1.71 -20.62 5.61
N ASP A 22 2.93 -21.08 5.42
CA ASP A 22 3.81 -20.58 4.36
C ASP A 22 3.51 -21.19 2.99
N PHE A 23 3.59 -20.36 1.95
CA PHE A 23 3.68 -20.80 0.57
C PHE A 23 5.16 -21.08 0.27
N LYS A 24 5.68 -22.22 0.74
CA LYS A 24 7.11 -22.55 0.63
C LYS A 24 7.57 -22.84 -0.80
N THR A 25 6.65 -23.29 -1.64
CA THR A 25 6.86 -23.59 -3.06
C THR A 25 6.08 -22.60 -3.92
N LEU A 26 6.43 -22.55 -5.20
CA LEU A 26 5.73 -21.72 -6.18
C LEU A 26 4.23 -22.04 -6.16
N PRO A 27 3.35 -21.05 -5.88
CA PRO A 27 1.92 -21.29 -5.80
C PRO A 27 1.32 -21.51 -7.20
N ALA A 28 0.33 -22.38 -7.31
CA ALA A 28 -0.31 -22.72 -8.58
C ALA A 28 -1.40 -21.71 -8.95
N LEU A 29 -1.48 -21.29 -10.21
CA LEU A 29 -2.55 -20.43 -10.69
C LEU A 29 -3.90 -21.14 -10.55
N LYS A 30 -4.82 -20.53 -9.80
CA LYS A 30 -6.18 -21.04 -9.62
C LYS A 30 -7.13 -20.44 -10.65
N TRP A 31 -7.11 -19.11 -10.77
CA TRP A 31 -7.86 -18.36 -11.77
C TRP A 31 -7.26 -16.98 -11.95
N ARG A 32 -7.62 -16.33 -13.05
CA ARG A 32 -7.32 -14.92 -13.33
C ARG A 32 -8.55 -14.21 -13.89
N PHE A 33 -8.70 -12.93 -13.59
CA PHE A 33 -9.80 -12.10 -14.06
C PHE A 33 -9.27 -10.84 -14.75
N PRO A 34 -9.53 -10.64 -16.05
CA PRO A 34 -9.10 -9.44 -16.77
C PRO A 34 -10.10 -8.29 -16.59
N THR A 35 -9.58 -7.11 -16.28
CA THR A 35 -10.28 -5.81 -16.33
C THR A 35 -10.00 -5.11 -17.67
N LYS A 36 -10.52 -3.90 -17.87
CA LYS A 36 -10.32 -3.14 -19.12
C LYS A 36 -9.17 -2.14 -19.03
N GLY A 37 -8.45 -2.10 -17.91
CA GLY A 37 -7.37 -1.16 -17.69
C GLY A 37 -6.44 -1.60 -16.55
N PRO A 38 -5.28 -0.95 -16.37
CA PRO A 38 -4.30 -1.31 -15.36
C PRO A 38 -4.88 -1.35 -13.94
N ILE A 39 -4.30 -2.17 -13.07
CA ILE A 39 -4.65 -2.22 -11.64
C ILE A 39 -3.42 -1.91 -10.80
N VAL A 40 -3.43 -0.74 -10.15
CA VAL A 40 -2.38 -0.35 -9.18
C VAL A 40 -2.84 -0.48 -7.72
N SER A 41 -4.16 -0.51 -7.48
CA SER A 41 -4.73 -0.68 -6.15
C SER A 41 -4.45 -2.09 -5.59
N SER A 42 -4.34 -2.20 -4.26
CA SER A 42 -4.17 -3.52 -3.64
C SER A 42 -5.49 -4.30 -3.62
N PRO A 43 -5.46 -5.62 -3.87
CA PRO A 43 -6.65 -6.44 -3.67
C PRO A 43 -6.99 -6.50 -2.18
N VAL A 44 -8.28 -6.41 -1.86
CA VAL A 44 -8.78 -6.64 -0.50
C VAL A 44 -9.62 -7.90 -0.50
N VAL A 45 -9.20 -8.89 0.29
CA VAL A 45 -9.97 -10.13 0.49
C VAL A 45 -10.76 -10.00 1.78
N ASP A 46 -12.09 -10.04 1.70
CA ASP A 46 -12.98 -10.20 2.85
C ASP A 46 -13.83 -11.46 2.66
N LYS A 47 -13.55 -12.47 3.48
CA LYS A 47 -14.20 -13.80 3.42
C LYS A 47 -14.11 -14.39 2.01
N ASN A 48 -15.24 -14.46 1.30
CA ASN A 48 -15.35 -15.02 -0.04
C ASN A 48 -15.46 -13.95 -1.14
N THR A 49 -14.99 -12.72 -0.89
CA THR A 49 -15.05 -11.64 -1.87
C THR A 49 -13.70 -10.93 -1.97
N ILE A 50 -13.25 -10.70 -3.20
CA ILE A 50 -12.07 -9.92 -3.53
C ILE A 50 -12.55 -8.58 -4.12
N TYR A 51 -12.06 -7.48 -3.56
CA TYR A 51 -12.27 -6.15 -4.09
C TYR A 51 -11.01 -5.66 -4.79
N ALA A 52 -11.15 -5.18 -6.02
CA ALA A 52 -10.05 -4.61 -6.79
C ALA A 52 -10.56 -3.41 -7.61
N GLY A 53 -9.87 -2.28 -7.50
CA GLY A 53 -10.18 -1.06 -8.25
C GLY A 53 -9.22 -0.88 -9.42
N SER A 54 -9.76 -0.72 -10.64
CA SER A 54 -8.97 -0.57 -11.86
C SER A 54 -8.95 0.89 -12.34
N GLU A 55 -7.91 1.22 -13.10
CA GLU A 55 -7.82 2.49 -13.84
C GLU A 55 -8.85 2.58 -14.98
N ASP A 56 -9.58 1.50 -15.29
CA ASP A 56 -10.77 1.54 -16.14
C ASP A 56 -12.01 2.17 -15.48
N SER A 57 -11.82 2.82 -14.32
CA SER A 57 -12.84 3.48 -13.51
C SER A 57 -13.84 2.53 -12.84
N THR A 58 -13.54 1.23 -12.76
CA THR A 58 -14.44 0.23 -12.18
C THR A 58 -13.87 -0.41 -10.92
N LEU A 59 -14.67 -0.44 -9.85
CA LEU A 59 -14.44 -1.27 -8.68
C LEU A 59 -15.15 -2.61 -8.90
N TYR A 60 -14.38 -3.69 -8.84
CA TYR A 60 -14.84 -5.05 -8.99
C TYR A 60 -14.94 -5.74 -7.63
N ALA A 61 -16.07 -6.41 -7.39
CA ALA A 61 -16.21 -7.42 -6.34
C ALA A 61 -16.27 -8.79 -7.01
N LEU A 62 -15.26 -9.62 -6.78
CA LEU A 62 -15.11 -10.94 -7.37
C LEU A 62 -15.33 -12.02 -6.31
N ASP A 63 -15.93 -13.14 -6.69
CA ASP A 63 -15.95 -14.34 -5.84
C ASP A 63 -14.53 -14.88 -5.66
N ALA A 64 -14.11 -15.10 -4.42
CA ALA A 64 -12.72 -15.49 -4.13
C ALA A 64 -12.39 -16.93 -4.58
N VAL A 65 -13.41 -17.79 -4.71
CA VAL A 65 -13.23 -19.19 -5.15
C VAL A 65 -13.14 -19.27 -6.66
N THR A 66 -14.05 -18.61 -7.38
CA THR A 66 -14.21 -18.77 -8.84
C THR A 66 -13.61 -17.64 -9.68
N GLY A 67 -13.38 -16.46 -9.09
CA GLY A 67 -12.95 -15.27 -9.83
C GLY A 67 -14.07 -14.57 -10.62
N THR A 68 -15.32 -15.03 -10.50
CA THR A 68 -16.46 -14.44 -11.22
C THR A 68 -16.93 -13.15 -10.54
N ILE A 69 -17.44 -12.20 -11.33
CA ILE A 69 -18.00 -10.95 -10.81
C ILE A 69 -19.24 -11.23 -9.96
N LYS A 70 -19.24 -10.77 -8.71
CA LYS A 70 -20.42 -10.66 -7.86
C LYS A 70 -21.18 -9.38 -8.15
N TRP A 71 -20.47 -8.26 -8.17
CA TRP A 71 -20.96 -6.97 -8.62
C TRP A 71 -19.79 -6.08 -9.06
N ARG A 72 -20.11 -5.00 -9.76
CA ARG A 72 -19.13 -3.96 -10.10
C ARG A 72 -19.81 -2.60 -10.11
N VAL A 73 -19.04 -1.56 -9.82
CA VAL A 73 -19.50 -0.16 -9.91
C VAL A 73 -18.50 0.64 -10.71
N THR A 74 -19.00 1.48 -11.62
CA THR A 74 -18.18 2.37 -12.45
C THR A 74 -18.36 3.80 -11.97
N ILE A 75 -17.25 4.51 -11.80
CA ILE A 75 -17.19 5.93 -11.41
C ILE A 75 -16.60 6.77 -12.55
N ASN A 76 -16.43 8.07 -12.33
CA ASN A 76 -15.93 9.01 -13.35
C ASN A 76 -14.44 9.33 -13.18
N GLY A 77 -13.58 8.32 -13.12
CA GLY A 77 -12.13 8.49 -12.99
C GLY A 77 -11.44 7.20 -12.54
N PRO A 78 -10.11 7.12 -12.68
CA PRO A 78 -9.36 5.91 -12.35
C PRO A 78 -9.44 5.59 -10.86
N ILE A 79 -9.40 4.30 -10.51
CA ILE A 79 -9.34 3.86 -9.13
C ILE A 79 -7.92 3.40 -8.81
N LYS A 80 -7.17 4.29 -8.16
CA LYS A 80 -5.78 4.04 -7.72
C LYS A 80 -5.65 3.81 -6.22
N SER A 81 -6.72 4.06 -5.45
CA SER A 81 -6.78 3.79 -4.02
C SER A 81 -7.15 2.33 -3.75
N THR A 82 -6.60 1.77 -2.68
CA THR A 82 -7.06 0.49 -2.14
C THR A 82 -8.34 0.73 -1.35
N VAL A 83 -9.37 -0.11 -1.51
CA VAL A 83 -10.62 0.05 -0.75
C VAL A 83 -10.43 -0.26 0.73
N CYS A 84 -11.27 0.32 1.58
CA CYS A 84 -11.41 -0.12 2.98
C CYS A 84 -12.74 -0.84 3.14
N VAL A 85 -12.80 -1.89 3.97
CA VAL A 85 -14.03 -2.64 4.20
C VAL A 85 -14.32 -2.75 5.70
N ASP A 86 -15.59 -2.58 6.09
CA ASP A 86 -16.07 -2.93 7.43
C ASP A 86 -16.96 -4.16 7.36
N LYS A 87 -17.86 -4.41 8.32
CA LYS A 87 -18.77 -5.56 8.25
C LYS A 87 -19.78 -5.49 7.10
N GLU A 88 -20.27 -4.31 6.77
CA GLU A 88 -21.41 -4.05 5.89
C GLU A 88 -21.05 -3.22 4.65
N ARG A 89 -19.91 -2.53 4.66
CA ARG A 89 -19.58 -1.47 3.70
C ARG A 89 -18.22 -1.67 3.05
N VAL A 90 -18.12 -1.14 1.83
CA VAL A 90 -16.87 -0.91 1.11
C VAL A 90 -16.72 0.59 0.91
N TYR A 91 -15.57 1.15 1.27
CA TYR A 91 -15.22 2.56 1.16
C TYR A 91 -14.15 2.75 0.08
N LEU A 92 -14.37 3.73 -0.79
CA LEU A 92 -13.52 4.01 -1.94
C LEU A 92 -13.22 5.51 -2.01
N VAL A 93 -11.93 5.87 -2.16
CA VAL A 93 -11.51 7.21 -2.57
C VAL A 93 -11.32 7.20 -4.10
N GLY A 94 -12.29 7.74 -4.84
CA GLY A 94 -12.24 7.75 -6.31
C GLY A 94 -11.28 8.80 -6.87
N GLY A 95 -10.68 8.53 -8.03
CA GLY A 95 -9.85 9.50 -8.73
C GLY A 95 -10.60 10.72 -9.28
N ASP A 96 -11.92 10.76 -9.13
CA ASP A 96 -12.78 11.91 -9.40
C ASP A 96 -12.91 12.87 -8.21
N GLY A 97 -12.15 12.63 -7.13
CA GLY A 97 -12.19 13.42 -5.90
C GLY A 97 -13.45 13.16 -5.06
N ILE A 98 -14.19 12.08 -5.33
CA ILE A 98 -15.39 11.70 -4.58
C ILE A 98 -15.11 10.42 -3.79
N VAL A 99 -15.32 10.50 -2.48
CA VAL A 99 -15.29 9.34 -1.58
C VAL A 99 -16.66 8.73 -1.50
N ARG A 100 -16.75 7.40 -1.62
CA ARG A 100 -18.03 6.67 -1.68
C ARG A 100 -18.04 5.53 -0.68
N SER A 101 -19.22 5.22 -0.17
CA SER A 101 -19.50 3.95 0.49
C SER A 101 -20.50 3.14 -0.31
N PHE A 102 -20.27 1.85 -0.41
CA PHE A 102 -21.15 0.88 -1.06
C PHE A 102 -21.57 -0.19 -0.06
N ALA A 103 -22.78 -0.73 -0.21
CA ALA A 103 -23.21 -1.92 0.49
C ALA A 103 -22.39 -3.11 0.01
N LYS A 104 -21.80 -3.86 0.94
CA LYS A 104 -20.87 -4.94 0.63
C LYS A 104 -21.47 -6.05 -0.24
N GLU A 105 -22.74 -6.38 0.02
CA GLU A 105 -23.43 -7.50 -0.65
C GLU A 105 -23.85 -7.19 -2.09
N SER A 106 -24.26 -5.95 -2.36
CA SER A 106 -24.88 -5.57 -3.64
C SER A 106 -24.04 -4.61 -4.48
N GLY A 107 -23.08 -3.91 -3.86
CA GLY A 107 -22.38 -2.78 -4.48
C GLY A 107 -23.23 -1.51 -4.61
N SER A 108 -24.44 -1.46 -4.03
CA SER A 108 -25.27 -0.25 -4.10
C SER A 108 -24.64 0.89 -3.31
N GLU A 109 -24.54 2.08 -3.91
CA GLU A 109 -24.03 3.26 -3.22
C GLU A 109 -24.93 3.63 -2.03
N LEU A 110 -24.30 3.87 -0.88
CA LEU A 110 -24.95 4.25 0.38
C LEU A 110 -24.82 5.75 0.64
N TRP A 111 -23.64 6.30 0.38
CA TRP A 111 -23.37 7.73 0.47
C TRP A 111 -22.14 8.10 -0.37
N GLN A 112 -22.03 9.38 -0.68
CA GLN A 112 -20.84 9.98 -1.27
C GLN A 112 -20.48 11.30 -0.57
N PHE A 113 -19.18 11.63 -0.59
CA PHE A 113 -18.62 12.87 -0.08
C PHE A 113 -17.68 13.46 -1.14
N LYS A 114 -17.92 14.71 -1.53
CA LYS A 114 -17.11 15.42 -2.52
C LYS A 114 -16.03 16.25 -1.83
N THR A 115 -14.77 15.98 -2.16
CA THR A 115 -13.62 16.80 -1.72
C THR A 115 -13.53 18.08 -2.56
N GLY A 116 -12.50 18.91 -2.33
CA GLY A 116 -12.12 20.01 -3.19
C GLY A 116 -11.65 19.59 -4.60
N GLY A 117 -11.51 18.29 -4.85
CA GLY A 117 -11.16 17.70 -6.14
C GLY A 117 -9.77 17.06 -6.11
N GLU A 118 -9.61 16.00 -6.89
CA GLU A 118 -8.31 15.35 -7.02
C GLU A 118 -7.36 16.19 -7.88
N GLN A 119 -6.10 16.31 -7.44
CA GLN A 119 -5.07 17.07 -8.12
C GLN A 119 -3.78 16.25 -8.12
N LEU A 120 -3.15 16.12 -9.28
CA LEU A 120 -1.80 15.60 -9.35
C LEU A 120 -0.82 16.64 -8.82
N TYR A 121 0.27 16.18 -8.21
CA TYR A 121 1.35 17.09 -7.84
C TYR A 121 1.97 17.73 -9.07
N GLY A 122 2.16 19.06 -9.05
CA GLY A 122 2.62 19.82 -10.23
C GLY A 122 4.03 19.49 -10.73
N LEU A 123 4.93 18.97 -9.87
CA LEU A 123 6.31 18.62 -10.22
C LEU A 123 6.51 17.10 -10.18
N TYR A 124 7.04 16.49 -11.24
CA TYR A 124 7.23 15.03 -11.28
C TYR A 124 5.93 14.23 -11.07
N SER A 125 4.82 14.71 -11.64
CA SER A 125 3.50 14.05 -11.63
C SER A 125 3.54 12.65 -12.22
N TYR A 126 4.48 12.38 -13.14
CA TYR A 126 4.67 11.06 -13.76
C TYR A 126 5.09 9.97 -12.75
N ALA A 127 5.52 10.36 -11.54
CA ALA A 127 5.86 9.44 -10.44
C ALA A 127 4.81 9.44 -9.31
N ASP A 128 3.63 10.03 -9.57
CA ASP A 128 2.51 10.10 -8.64
C ASP A 128 1.51 8.95 -8.91
N TYR A 129 1.93 7.72 -8.60
CA TYR A 129 1.21 6.49 -8.96
C TYR A 129 -0.01 6.18 -8.09
N TYR A 130 -0.13 6.81 -6.93
CA TYR A 130 -1.06 6.41 -5.88
C TYR A 130 -1.98 7.55 -5.52
N HIS A 131 -3.22 7.20 -5.16
CA HIS A 131 -4.07 8.06 -4.34
C HIS A 131 -4.09 7.50 -2.92
N SER A 132 -4.42 8.35 -1.94
CA SER A 132 -4.61 7.89 -0.56
C SER A 132 -5.67 6.79 -0.51
N SER A 133 -5.36 5.70 0.19
CA SER A 133 -6.33 4.67 0.55
C SER A 133 -6.98 5.05 1.89
N PRO A 134 -8.31 4.90 2.07
CA PRO A 134 -8.95 5.27 3.32
C PRO A 134 -8.67 4.23 4.41
N VAL A 135 -8.65 4.68 5.67
CA VAL A 135 -8.54 3.82 6.86
C VAL A 135 -9.73 4.05 7.78
N LEU A 136 -10.28 2.97 8.34
CA LEU A 136 -11.35 3.01 9.31
C LEU A 136 -10.81 2.90 10.75
N TYR A 137 -11.22 3.82 11.62
CA TYR A 137 -10.92 3.76 13.06
C TYR A 137 -12.05 4.42 13.86
N ASN A 138 -12.56 3.71 14.87
CA ASN A 138 -13.64 4.20 15.75
C ASN A 138 -14.86 4.81 15.00
N ASN A 139 -15.37 4.11 13.98
CA ASN A 139 -16.51 4.55 13.15
C ASN A 139 -16.27 5.84 12.34
N ALA A 140 -15.00 6.22 12.17
CA ALA A 140 -14.59 7.31 11.29
C ALA A 140 -13.65 6.79 10.19
N LEU A 141 -13.83 7.34 9.00
CA LEU A 141 -13.05 7.05 7.80
C LEU A 141 -12.07 8.20 7.57
N TYR A 142 -10.78 7.88 7.46
CA TYR A 142 -9.69 8.85 7.32
C TYR A 142 -8.95 8.67 6.01
N PHE A 143 -8.61 9.77 5.33
CA PHE A 143 -7.88 9.75 4.05
C PHE A 143 -7.23 11.10 3.75
N GLY A 144 -6.20 11.10 2.91
CA GLY A 144 -5.67 12.29 2.24
C GLY A 144 -6.34 12.55 0.90
N SER A 145 -6.26 13.79 0.41
CA SER A 145 -6.77 14.19 -0.91
C SER A 145 -5.78 15.07 -1.67
N GLY A 146 -5.87 15.04 -3.01
CA GLY A 146 -5.16 15.96 -3.89
C GLY A 146 -5.47 17.44 -3.64
N ASP A 147 -6.57 17.78 -2.97
CA ASP A 147 -6.88 19.17 -2.59
C ASP A 147 -6.07 19.71 -1.39
N SER A 148 -5.02 18.99 -0.98
CA SER A 148 -4.16 19.27 0.18
C SER A 148 -4.87 19.19 1.54
N ASN A 149 -5.93 18.39 1.67
CA ASN A 149 -6.55 18.12 2.98
C ASN A 149 -6.37 16.67 3.40
N VAL A 150 -6.32 16.49 4.72
CA VAL A 150 -6.64 15.24 5.41
C VAL A 150 -8.08 15.34 5.90
N TYR A 151 -8.87 14.30 5.66
CA TYR A 151 -10.28 14.26 6.02
C TYR A 151 -10.57 13.17 7.05
N ALA A 152 -11.55 13.43 7.90
CA ALA A 152 -12.26 12.42 8.67
C ALA A 152 -13.76 12.53 8.43
N LEU A 153 -14.38 11.43 8.04
CA LEU A 153 -15.82 11.32 7.82
C LEU A 153 -16.42 10.31 8.79
N ASN A 154 -17.67 10.51 9.19
CA ASN A 154 -18.44 9.46 9.85
C ASN A 154 -18.67 8.32 8.86
N ALA A 155 -18.18 7.12 9.18
CA ALA A 155 -18.16 6.00 8.23
C ALA A 155 -19.57 5.55 7.82
N ALA A 156 -20.55 5.63 8.72
CA ALA A 156 -21.92 5.22 8.42
C ALA A 156 -22.68 6.21 7.51
N SER A 157 -22.42 7.51 7.64
CA SER A 157 -23.22 8.56 6.99
C SER A 157 -22.48 9.41 5.96
N GLY A 158 -21.15 9.31 5.86
CA GLY A 158 -20.33 10.14 4.99
C GLY A 158 -20.21 11.60 5.44
N LYS A 159 -20.78 11.97 6.59
CA LYS A 159 -20.73 13.35 7.11
C LYS A 159 -19.31 13.70 7.54
N LEU A 160 -18.86 14.89 7.15
CA LEU A 160 -17.60 15.45 7.60
C LEU A 160 -17.57 15.58 9.13
N LEU A 161 -16.55 15.00 9.75
CA LEU A 161 -16.23 15.19 11.17
C LEU A 161 -15.24 16.33 11.34
N TRP A 162 -14.13 16.28 10.60
CA TRP A 162 -13.13 17.32 10.55
C TRP A 162 -12.29 17.22 9.27
N SER A 163 -11.60 18.31 8.92
CA SER A 163 -10.55 18.32 7.89
C SER A 163 -9.36 19.15 8.37
N TYR A 164 -8.17 18.79 7.92
CA TYR A 164 -6.92 19.48 8.21
C TYR A 164 -6.17 19.82 6.92
N LYS A 165 -5.87 21.11 6.70
CA LYS A 165 -5.19 21.60 5.50
C LYS A 165 -3.66 21.45 5.65
N THR A 166 -3.05 20.67 4.76
CA THR A 166 -1.59 20.58 4.58
C THR A 166 -1.11 21.62 3.55
N GLY A 167 0.20 21.68 3.31
CA GLY A 167 0.79 22.62 2.36
C GLY A 167 0.66 22.21 0.88
N GLU A 168 0.53 20.91 0.60
CA GLU A 168 0.46 20.33 -0.75
C GLU A 168 -0.36 19.03 -0.73
N VAL A 169 -0.54 18.41 -1.90
CA VAL A 169 -1.29 17.17 -2.11
C VAL A 169 -0.97 16.08 -1.07
N VAL A 170 -1.99 15.30 -0.70
CA VAL A 170 -1.89 14.23 0.30
C VAL A 170 -2.29 12.90 -0.34
N HIS A 171 -1.34 12.27 -1.03
CA HIS A 171 -1.54 10.95 -1.65
C HIS A 171 -0.98 9.79 -0.82
N SER A 172 -0.29 10.09 0.29
CA SER A 172 0.02 9.10 1.32
C SER A 172 -1.28 8.54 1.91
N SER A 173 -1.34 7.23 2.15
CA SER A 173 -2.41 6.66 2.97
C SER A 173 -2.11 6.91 4.45
N PRO A 174 -3.12 7.20 5.31
CA PRO A 174 -2.91 7.35 6.73
C PRO A 174 -2.64 6.02 7.43
N VAL A 175 -1.98 6.07 8.58
CA VAL A 175 -1.94 4.98 9.56
C VAL A 175 -2.34 5.53 10.93
N ILE A 176 -3.07 4.74 11.72
CA ILE A 176 -3.60 5.18 13.01
C ILE A 176 -3.12 4.23 14.11
N ASP A 177 -2.55 4.78 15.18
CA ASP A 177 -2.25 4.05 16.41
C ASP A 177 -2.58 4.91 17.62
N SER A 178 -3.24 4.32 18.62
CA SER A 178 -3.50 4.97 19.91
C SER A 178 -4.07 6.39 19.75
N ASN A 179 -5.05 6.53 18.84
CA ASN A 179 -5.73 7.77 18.50
C ASN A 179 -4.84 8.88 17.85
N LYS A 180 -3.68 8.50 17.31
CA LYS A 180 -2.86 9.38 16.47
C LYS A 180 -2.91 8.90 15.04
N LEU A 181 -3.29 9.79 14.13
CA LEU A 181 -3.23 9.60 12.70
C LEU A 181 -1.91 10.16 12.18
N PHE A 182 -1.17 9.34 11.44
CA PHE A 182 0.07 9.74 10.78
C PHE A 182 -0.12 9.72 9.27
N ILE A 183 0.28 10.78 8.57
CA ILE A 183 0.11 10.88 7.12
C ILE A 183 1.14 11.84 6.50
N GLY A 184 1.72 11.42 5.36
CA GLY A 184 2.69 12.22 4.61
C GLY A 184 2.02 13.18 3.61
N SER A 185 2.64 14.33 3.37
CA SER A 185 2.26 15.26 2.32
C SER A 185 3.44 15.58 1.40
N PHE A 186 3.11 15.97 0.16
CA PHE A 186 4.08 16.47 -0.81
C PHE A 186 4.69 17.83 -0.42
N ASP A 187 4.24 18.45 0.67
CA ASP A 187 4.94 19.60 1.26
C ASP A 187 6.22 19.17 1.99
N GLY A 188 6.48 17.86 2.05
CA GLY A 188 7.64 17.23 2.66
C GLY A 188 7.53 17.02 4.16
N ASN A 189 6.33 17.13 4.72
CA ASN A 189 6.08 16.85 6.11
C ASN A 189 5.36 15.51 6.31
N LEU A 190 5.72 14.81 7.38
CA LEU A 190 4.83 13.86 8.05
C LEU A 190 4.04 14.64 9.10
N TYR A 191 2.72 14.47 9.08
CA TYR A 191 1.80 15.04 10.07
C TYR A 191 1.36 13.98 11.05
N ALA A 192 1.34 14.31 12.35
CA ALA A 192 0.63 13.56 13.38
C ALA A 192 -0.57 14.39 13.87
N LEU A 193 -1.76 13.87 13.63
CA LEU A 193 -3.02 14.50 14.00
C LEU A 193 -3.74 13.65 15.03
N ARG A 194 -4.50 14.27 15.93
CA ARG A 194 -5.42 13.55 16.82
C ARG A 194 -6.58 13.02 15.98
N ALA A 195 -6.85 11.72 16.04
CA ALA A 195 -7.85 11.12 15.18
C ALA A 195 -9.27 11.62 15.50
N GLU A 196 -9.62 11.94 16.77
CA GLU A 196 -10.98 12.38 17.07
C GLU A 196 -11.35 13.76 16.52
N ASN A 197 -10.41 14.70 16.40
CA ASN A 197 -10.73 16.10 16.10
C ASN A 197 -9.80 16.79 15.08
N GLY A 198 -8.78 16.10 14.57
CA GLY A 198 -7.84 16.64 13.58
C GLY A 198 -6.82 17.63 14.15
N GLU A 199 -6.71 17.76 15.47
CA GLU A 199 -5.72 18.63 16.12
C GLU A 199 -4.29 18.19 15.74
N LEU A 200 -3.46 19.13 15.28
CA LEU A 200 -2.04 18.87 15.04
C LEU A 200 -1.32 18.59 16.36
N LEU A 201 -0.79 17.38 16.50
CA LEU A 201 0.03 16.99 17.65
C LEU A 201 1.50 17.37 17.43
N TRP A 202 2.02 17.02 16.25
CA TRP A 202 3.35 17.38 15.79
C TRP A 202 3.46 17.20 14.27
N LYS A 203 4.49 17.80 13.66
CA LYS A 203 4.89 17.50 12.29
C LYS A 203 6.41 17.40 12.18
N PHE A 204 6.87 16.56 11.28
CA PHE A 204 8.29 16.37 10.98
C PHE A 204 8.57 16.77 9.54
N LYS A 205 9.56 17.64 9.33
CA LYS A 205 9.99 18.10 8.00
C LYS A 205 11.20 17.28 7.54
N SER A 206 11.12 16.72 6.34
CA SER A 206 12.23 16.04 5.68
C SER A 206 13.43 16.96 5.45
N VAL A 207 14.62 16.39 5.30
CA VAL A 207 15.84 17.17 5.02
C VAL A 207 15.91 17.66 3.57
N GLY A 208 15.13 17.05 2.66
CA GLY A 208 15.14 17.38 1.25
C GLY A 208 16.37 16.82 0.52
N HIS A 209 16.33 16.89 -0.81
CA HIS A 209 17.40 16.41 -1.69
C HIS A 209 17.60 17.37 -2.86
N ARG A 210 18.76 17.33 -3.51
CA ARG A 210 19.06 18.21 -4.66
C ARG A 210 18.03 18.13 -5.79
N PHE A 211 17.43 16.95 -5.99
CA PHE A 211 16.39 16.73 -7.01
C PHE A 211 14.97 16.88 -6.45
N PHE A 212 14.81 16.75 -5.13
CA PHE A 212 13.53 16.77 -4.42
C PHE A 212 13.68 17.66 -3.19
N PRO A 213 13.79 18.99 -3.37
CA PRO A 213 14.19 19.90 -2.30
C PRO A 213 13.15 19.98 -1.17
N LYS A 214 11.88 19.69 -1.45
CA LYS A 214 10.86 19.56 -0.42
C LYS A 214 10.95 18.23 0.31
N GLY A 215 11.52 17.18 -0.29
CA GLY A 215 11.52 15.81 0.20
C GLY A 215 10.09 15.31 0.42
N GLU A 216 9.30 15.27 -0.66
CA GLU A 216 7.88 14.91 -0.66
C GLU A 216 7.64 13.58 0.07
N MET A 217 6.71 13.56 1.01
CA MET A 217 6.36 12.38 1.80
C MET A 217 5.17 11.66 1.15
N GLN A 218 5.43 11.01 0.02
CA GLN A 218 4.42 10.24 -0.72
C GLN A 218 4.25 8.82 -0.16
N GLY A 219 5.30 8.24 0.45
CA GLY A 219 5.25 6.90 1.01
C GLY A 219 4.25 6.82 2.17
N SER A 220 3.44 5.75 2.22
CA SER A 220 2.50 5.56 3.33
C SER A 220 3.27 5.16 4.61
N PRO A 221 3.01 5.78 5.77
CA PRO A 221 3.74 5.46 6.98
C PRO A 221 3.43 4.05 7.49
N ALA A 222 4.43 3.42 8.10
CA ALA A 222 4.29 2.16 8.84
C ALA A 222 4.50 2.42 10.34
N ILE A 223 3.89 1.62 11.21
CA ILE A 223 4.02 1.75 12.67
C ILE A 223 4.61 0.46 13.26
N GLY A 224 5.53 0.62 14.21
CA GLY A 224 6.04 -0.47 15.03
C GLY A 224 7.15 0.00 15.97
N ASN A 225 7.41 -0.74 17.05
CA ASN A 225 8.45 -0.40 18.04
C ASN A 225 8.26 0.97 18.74
N GLY A 226 7.04 1.51 18.80
CA GLY A 226 6.81 2.86 19.29
C GLY A 226 7.23 3.97 18.30
N LEU A 227 7.53 3.61 17.06
CA LEU A 227 7.98 4.51 16.01
C LEU A 227 7.00 4.55 14.84
N VAL A 228 7.08 5.63 14.07
CA VAL A 228 6.45 5.78 12.75
C VAL A 228 7.57 5.84 11.72
N TYR A 229 7.49 4.98 10.71
CA TYR A 229 8.44 4.91 9.61
C TYR A 229 7.82 5.53 8.36
N ILE A 230 8.56 6.38 7.65
CA ILE A 230 8.10 6.96 6.39
C ILE A 230 9.24 7.13 5.39
N GLY A 231 8.96 6.80 4.12
CA GLY A 231 9.85 7.03 3.00
C GLY A 231 9.57 8.37 2.35
N SER A 232 10.64 9.09 2.00
CA SER A 232 10.58 10.41 1.36
C SER A 232 11.21 10.37 -0.02
N ARG A 233 10.75 11.27 -0.91
CA ARG A 233 11.41 11.51 -2.19
C ARG A 233 12.82 12.09 -2.06
N ASP A 234 13.23 12.52 -0.86
CA ASP A 234 14.61 12.92 -0.59
C ASP A 234 15.63 11.77 -0.44
N TYR A 235 15.19 10.55 -0.73
CA TYR A 235 15.96 9.30 -0.67
C TYR A 235 16.21 8.80 0.75
N ASN A 236 15.50 9.33 1.75
CA ASN A 236 15.57 8.83 3.11
C ASN A 236 14.33 8.02 3.49
N VAL A 237 14.57 6.99 4.30
CA VAL A 237 13.57 6.46 5.23
C VAL A 237 13.83 7.05 6.60
N TYR A 238 12.79 7.58 7.23
CA TYR A 238 12.83 8.16 8.57
C TYR A 238 12.13 7.24 9.56
N ALA A 239 12.68 7.09 10.77
CA ALA A 239 12.02 6.50 11.91
C ALA A 239 11.85 7.55 13.00
N LEU A 240 10.60 7.87 13.30
CA LEU A 240 10.22 9.00 14.13
C LEU A 240 9.52 8.50 15.39
N ASP A 241 9.73 9.19 16.50
CA ASP A 241 9.00 8.93 17.72
C ASP A 241 7.51 9.16 17.51
N LYS A 242 6.67 8.14 17.75
CA LYS A 242 5.23 8.28 17.47
C LYS A 242 4.54 9.32 18.37
N GLU A 243 5.10 9.60 19.55
CA GLU A 243 4.50 10.50 20.52
C GLU A 243 4.97 11.95 20.33
N LYS A 244 6.26 12.14 20.03
CA LYS A 244 6.90 13.46 20.03
C LYS A 244 7.42 13.92 18.65
N GLY A 245 7.45 13.04 17.65
CA GLY A 245 7.82 13.39 16.28
C GLY A 245 9.31 13.66 16.03
N TYR A 246 10.19 13.44 17.00
CA TYR A 246 11.63 13.56 16.76
C TYR A 246 12.18 12.33 16.03
N CYS A 247 13.15 12.55 15.16
CA CYS A 247 13.80 11.48 14.42
C CYS A 247 14.73 10.68 15.33
N HIS A 248 14.48 9.37 15.43
CA HIS A 248 15.38 8.42 16.11
C HIS A 248 16.54 8.03 15.20
N TRP A 249 16.22 7.74 13.93
CA TRP A 249 17.21 7.47 12.89
C TRP A 249 16.62 7.77 11.51
N ASN A 250 17.49 8.09 10.55
CA ASN A 250 17.17 8.09 9.12
C ASN A 250 18.21 7.28 8.35
N ARG A 251 17.80 6.70 7.23
CA ARG A 251 18.67 5.94 6.33
C ARG A 251 18.52 6.47 4.91
N GLN A 252 19.62 6.96 4.35
CA GLN A 252 19.68 7.39 2.96
C GLN A 252 19.91 6.20 2.03
N PHE A 253 19.26 6.24 0.87
CA PHE A 253 19.43 5.33 -0.25
C PHE A 253 20.13 6.07 -1.39
N PRO A 254 21.30 5.57 -1.87
CA PRO A 254 22.14 6.34 -2.77
C PRO A 254 21.57 6.47 -4.19
N LEU A 255 20.80 5.48 -4.66
CA LEU A 255 20.29 5.46 -6.02
C LEU A 255 18.91 6.10 -6.13
N GLY A 256 18.09 6.03 -5.08
CA GLY A 256 16.83 6.77 -5.08
C GLY A 256 15.85 6.39 -3.99
N TRP A 257 14.58 6.20 -4.39
CA TRP A 257 13.49 6.14 -3.41
C TRP A 257 13.41 4.80 -2.68
N ALA A 258 13.02 4.85 -1.40
CA ALA A 258 12.66 3.69 -0.59
C ALA A 258 11.35 3.97 0.12
N MET A 259 10.26 3.43 -0.44
CA MET A 259 8.88 3.86 -0.08
C MET A 259 7.96 2.70 0.30
N ALA A 260 8.30 1.47 -0.09
CA ALA A 260 7.55 0.29 0.28
C ALA A 260 7.95 -0.16 1.69
N LEU A 261 7.29 0.41 2.70
CA LEU A 261 7.59 0.15 4.11
C LEU A 261 6.52 -0.73 4.75
N THR A 262 6.94 -1.83 5.37
CA THR A 262 6.06 -2.65 6.22
C THR A 262 6.79 -3.05 7.49
N CYS A 263 6.16 -2.86 8.65
CA CYS A 263 6.70 -3.35 9.91
C CYS A 263 6.00 -4.65 10.32
N ARG A 264 6.76 -5.61 10.83
CA ARG A 264 6.23 -6.78 11.54
C ARG A 264 7.11 -7.08 12.74
N ASP A 265 6.48 -7.20 13.90
CA ASP A 265 7.15 -7.36 15.19
C ASP A 265 8.18 -6.23 15.41
N THR A 266 9.47 -6.57 15.44
CA THR A 266 10.56 -5.60 15.61
C THR A 266 11.23 -5.21 14.30
N THR A 267 10.91 -5.88 13.20
CA THR A 267 11.59 -5.73 11.91
C THR A 267 10.82 -4.81 10.98
N LEU A 268 11.53 -3.84 10.40
CA LEU A 268 11.04 -3.04 9.29
C LEU A 268 11.57 -3.63 7.97
N TYR A 269 10.67 -3.92 7.05
CA TYR A 269 10.97 -4.34 5.68
C TYR A 269 10.88 -3.14 4.76
N ILE A 270 11.88 -2.98 3.89
CA ILE A 270 12.04 -1.82 3.01
C ILE A 270 12.26 -2.29 1.58
N GLY A 271 11.29 -2.02 0.70
CA GLY A 271 11.46 -2.13 -0.74
C GLY A 271 11.93 -0.80 -1.35
N THR A 272 12.91 -0.88 -2.24
CA THR A 272 13.50 0.29 -2.91
C THR A 272 13.08 0.39 -4.37
N SER A 273 12.92 1.62 -4.88
CA SER A 273 12.75 1.90 -6.30
C SER A 273 14.05 1.65 -7.06
N ASP A 274 15.12 2.38 -6.70
CA ASP A 274 16.24 2.55 -7.62
C ASP A 274 17.44 1.66 -7.29
N ASP A 275 17.56 1.22 -6.04
CA ASP A 275 18.60 0.31 -5.56
C ASP A 275 18.33 -1.18 -5.87
N ASP A 276 17.13 -1.53 -6.33
CA ASP A 276 16.68 -2.91 -6.63
C ASP A 276 16.81 -3.87 -5.43
N LEU A 277 16.62 -3.36 -4.21
CA LEU A 277 16.73 -4.08 -2.96
C LEU A 277 15.38 -4.32 -2.28
N MET A 278 15.30 -5.47 -1.60
CA MET A 278 14.48 -5.67 -0.43
C MET A 278 15.40 -5.78 0.79
N LEU A 279 15.10 -5.05 1.87
CA LEU A 279 15.88 -5.06 3.10
C LEU A 279 15.00 -5.42 4.29
N ALA A 280 15.62 -6.05 5.29
CA ALA A 280 15.10 -6.06 6.65
C ALA A 280 16.08 -5.31 7.56
N VAL A 281 15.53 -4.43 8.38
CA VAL A 281 16.28 -3.71 9.41
C VAL A 281 15.60 -3.88 10.76
N ASP A 282 16.37 -3.84 11.84
CA ASP A 282 15.83 -3.64 13.17
C ASP A 282 15.13 -2.28 13.20
N GLY A 283 13.81 -2.26 13.42
CA GLY A 283 13.03 -1.03 13.29
C GLY A 283 13.42 0.02 14.34
N ARG A 284 13.94 -0.37 15.50
CA ARG A 284 14.30 0.58 16.55
C ARG A 284 15.62 1.29 16.26
N THR A 285 16.57 0.61 15.64
CA THR A 285 17.95 1.08 15.45
C THR A 285 18.32 1.38 14.01
N GLY A 286 17.53 0.89 13.04
CA GLY A 286 17.86 0.96 11.61
C GLY A 286 18.98 0.01 11.18
N LYS A 287 19.49 -0.83 12.10
CA LYS A 287 20.58 -1.78 11.81
C LYS A 287 20.10 -2.82 10.81
N GLU A 288 20.86 -3.00 9.74
CA GLU A 288 20.60 -4.02 8.72
C GLU A 288 20.65 -5.42 9.33
N LEU A 289 19.60 -6.20 9.09
CA LEU A 289 19.52 -7.63 9.38
C LEU A 289 19.94 -8.42 8.14
N TRP A 290 19.39 -8.06 6.99
CA TRP A 290 19.75 -8.58 5.68
C TRP A 290 19.32 -7.62 4.56
N LYS A 291 19.88 -7.81 3.38
CA LYS A 291 19.43 -7.20 2.13
C LYS A 291 19.56 -8.19 0.97
N THR A 292 18.63 -8.12 0.04
CA THR A 292 18.58 -9.00 -1.12
C THR A 292 18.31 -8.17 -2.36
N ASN A 293 19.10 -8.36 -3.42
CA ASN A 293 18.83 -7.76 -4.72
C ASN A 293 17.66 -8.52 -5.38
N VAL A 294 16.56 -7.80 -5.61
CA VAL A 294 15.31 -8.33 -6.15
C VAL A 294 15.17 -8.10 -7.66
N LYS A 295 16.19 -7.50 -8.28
CA LYS A 295 16.39 -7.25 -9.71
C LYS A 295 15.59 -6.09 -10.31
N PHE A 296 14.67 -5.47 -9.55
CA PHE A 296 13.92 -4.30 -10.01
C PHE A 296 13.26 -3.53 -8.86
N ASN A 297 12.64 -2.41 -9.22
CA ASN A 297 11.90 -1.53 -8.34
C ASN A 297 10.81 -2.27 -7.55
N THR A 298 10.75 -2.00 -6.25
CA THR A 298 9.68 -2.45 -5.34
C THR A 298 8.93 -1.24 -4.80
N PHE A 299 7.65 -1.14 -5.16
CA PHE A 299 6.78 -0.04 -4.78
C PHE A 299 5.60 -0.50 -3.90
N GLY A 300 5.13 -1.74 -4.07
CA GLY A 300 4.14 -2.35 -3.21
C GLY A 300 4.70 -2.78 -1.86
N THR A 301 3.91 -2.64 -0.79
CA THR A 301 4.26 -3.12 0.55
C THR A 301 4.17 -4.64 0.65
N CYS A 302 4.89 -5.23 1.62
CA CYS A 302 4.92 -6.67 1.81
C CYS A 302 3.66 -7.19 2.53
N ALA A 303 3.23 -8.38 2.16
CA ALA A 303 2.34 -9.23 2.95
C ALA A 303 3.11 -10.39 3.58
N PHE A 304 2.50 -11.08 4.55
CA PHE A 304 3.21 -12.08 5.34
C PHE A 304 2.40 -13.34 5.62
N SER A 305 3.10 -14.47 5.79
CA SER A 305 2.63 -15.72 6.40
C SER A 305 3.43 -16.02 7.66
N ALA A 306 3.56 -17.28 8.09
CA ALA A 306 4.28 -17.65 9.31
C ALA A 306 5.75 -17.22 9.31
N SER A 307 6.51 -17.65 8.29
CA SER A 307 7.94 -17.37 8.15
C SER A 307 8.32 -16.66 6.85
N MET A 308 7.37 -16.41 5.95
CA MET A 308 7.64 -15.76 4.66
C MET A 308 7.00 -14.39 4.51
N LEU A 309 7.63 -13.55 3.68
CA LEU A 309 7.06 -12.33 3.14
C LEU A 309 6.83 -12.46 1.63
N TYR A 310 5.84 -11.72 1.12
CA TYR A 310 5.44 -11.70 -0.28
C TYR A 310 5.27 -10.26 -0.76
N PHE A 311 5.84 -9.96 -1.93
CA PHE A 311 5.77 -8.63 -2.53
C PHE A 311 5.97 -8.73 -4.04
N GLY A 312 5.57 -7.67 -4.73
CA GLY A 312 5.73 -7.54 -6.17
C GLY A 312 6.80 -6.53 -6.58
N THR A 313 7.29 -6.68 -7.79
CA THR A 313 8.22 -5.76 -8.45
C THR A 313 7.55 -5.11 -9.66
N LEU A 314 8.11 -3.98 -10.10
CA LEU A 314 7.59 -3.29 -11.29
C LEU A 314 7.91 -4.00 -12.61
N MET A 315 8.67 -5.10 -12.60
CA MET A 315 8.85 -5.97 -13.77
C MET A 315 7.78 -7.09 -13.83
N GLY A 316 6.70 -6.99 -13.06
CA GLY A 316 5.66 -8.03 -13.05
C GLY A 316 6.09 -9.37 -12.47
N THR A 317 7.04 -9.34 -11.52
CA THR A 317 7.43 -10.51 -10.74
C THR A 317 6.93 -10.37 -9.30
N VAL A 318 6.32 -11.44 -8.78
CA VAL A 318 6.00 -11.65 -7.36
C VAL A 318 7.03 -12.57 -6.73
N ILE A 319 7.50 -12.22 -5.54
CA ILE A 319 8.57 -12.91 -4.85
C ILE A 319 8.06 -13.42 -3.50
N GLY A 320 8.26 -14.71 -3.24
CA GLY A 320 8.15 -15.30 -1.91
C GLY A 320 9.53 -15.44 -1.29
N MET A 321 9.72 -14.88 -0.10
CA MET A 321 11.04 -14.78 0.54
C MET A 321 10.96 -15.18 2.02
N ASP A 322 11.99 -15.86 2.51
CA ASP A 322 12.13 -16.15 3.94
C ASP A 322 12.45 -14.87 4.73
N MET A 323 11.64 -14.57 5.74
CA MET A 323 11.75 -13.33 6.51
C MET A 323 13.05 -13.23 7.32
N LYS A 324 13.61 -14.38 7.73
CA LYS A 324 14.77 -14.40 8.64
C LYS A 324 16.08 -14.20 7.88
N SER A 325 16.21 -14.87 6.74
CA SER A 325 17.45 -14.89 5.95
C SER A 325 17.44 -13.92 4.77
N GLY A 326 16.26 -13.48 4.31
CA GLY A 326 16.13 -12.73 3.06
C GLY A 326 16.31 -13.61 1.81
N ALA A 327 16.36 -14.94 1.97
CA ALA A 327 16.51 -15.86 0.85
C ALA A 327 15.22 -15.94 0.04
N ILE A 328 15.35 -15.83 -1.29
CA ILE A 328 14.25 -15.99 -2.23
C ILE A 328 13.88 -17.46 -2.30
N GLY A 329 12.65 -17.81 -1.92
CA GLY A 329 12.12 -19.16 -2.04
C GLY A 329 11.62 -19.44 -3.46
N TRP A 330 10.92 -18.48 -4.06
CA TRP A 330 10.40 -18.59 -5.42
C TRP A 330 10.11 -17.23 -6.05
N ARG A 331 9.99 -17.23 -7.39
CA ARG A 331 9.57 -16.09 -8.21
C ARG A 331 8.43 -16.53 -9.11
N LEU A 332 7.41 -15.70 -9.22
CA LEU A 332 6.26 -15.88 -10.09
C LEU A 332 6.15 -14.67 -11.03
N THR A 333 5.93 -14.89 -12.31
CA THR A 333 5.80 -13.81 -13.31
C THR A 333 4.36 -13.67 -13.78
N THR A 334 3.95 -12.45 -14.12
CA THR A 334 2.65 -12.14 -14.72
C THR A 334 2.61 -12.52 -16.20
N ASP A 335 1.40 -12.57 -16.77
CA ASP A 335 1.24 -12.80 -18.21
C ASP A 335 1.86 -11.66 -19.03
N GLY A 336 1.76 -10.43 -18.53
CA GLY A 336 2.40 -9.26 -19.12
C GLY A 336 3.90 -9.44 -19.27
N TYR A 337 4.59 -9.81 -18.18
CA TYR A 337 6.02 -10.10 -18.22
C TYR A 337 6.34 -11.21 -19.22
N ASN A 338 5.67 -12.36 -19.11
CA ASN A 338 5.93 -13.52 -19.96
C ASN A 338 5.77 -13.21 -21.46
N SER A 339 4.90 -12.25 -21.80
CA SER A 339 4.62 -11.88 -23.20
C SER A 339 5.49 -10.76 -23.74
N HIS A 340 6.09 -9.93 -22.88
CA HIS A 340 6.71 -8.66 -23.31
C HIS A 340 8.13 -8.41 -22.79
N HIS A 341 8.65 -9.21 -21.87
CA HIS A 341 9.96 -8.95 -21.25
C HIS A 341 11.11 -8.84 -22.26
N GLU A 342 11.10 -9.63 -23.34
CA GLU A 342 12.13 -9.58 -24.40
C GLU A 342 12.21 -8.23 -25.12
N LYS A 343 11.13 -7.42 -25.09
CA LYS A 343 11.16 -6.05 -25.64
C LYS A 343 12.07 -5.12 -24.85
N TYR A 344 12.31 -5.43 -23.58
CA TYR A 344 12.94 -4.53 -22.62
C TYR A 344 14.21 -5.10 -21.98
N PHE A 345 14.38 -6.42 -22.01
CA PHE A 345 15.48 -7.14 -21.36
C PHE A 345 16.11 -8.16 -22.33
N LYS A 346 17.44 -8.20 -22.40
CA LYS A 346 18.19 -9.01 -23.38
C LYS A 346 18.50 -10.45 -22.93
N SER A 347 18.45 -10.75 -21.64
CA SER A 347 18.65 -12.11 -21.12
C SER A 347 17.90 -12.33 -19.80
N GLU A 348 17.43 -13.55 -19.55
CA GLU A 348 16.73 -13.91 -18.31
C GLU A 348 17.68 -14.01 -17.09
N GLU A 349 18.95 -14.35 -17.30
CA GLU A 349 19.94 -14.52 -16.22
C GLU A 349 20.50 -13.18 -15.72
N GLU A 350 20.57 -12.16 -16.60
CA GLU A 350 21.05 -10.82 -16.29
C GLU A 350 19.99 -9.78 -16.66
N ILE A 351 18.94 -9.65 -15.84
CA ILE A 351 18.05 -8.50 -15.93
C ILE A 351 18.86 -7.26 -15.54
N VAL A 352 19.30 -6.49 -16.53
CA VAL A 352 20.06 -5.26 -16.33
C VAL A 352 19.15 -4.06 -16.54
N LYS A 353 18.86 -3.32 -15.46
CA LYS A 353 18.02 -2.12 -15.46
C LYS A 353 18.45 -1.05 -16.47
N ASN A 354 19.75 -1.00 -16.83
CA ASN A 354 20.27 -0.10 -17.86
C ASN A 354 19.77 -0.42 -19.28
N ASP A 355 19.47 -1.68 -19.59
CA ASP A 355 18.86 -2.03 -20.89
C ASP A 355 17.45 -1.45 -20.99
N PHE A 356 16.68 -1.51 -19.89
CA PHE A 356 15.33 -0.95 -19.83
C PHE A 356 15.32 0.56 -20.12
N TYR A 357 16.17 1.34 -19.43
CA TYR A 357 16.25 2.79 -19.64
C TYR A 357 16.96 3.21 -20.93
N ALA A 358 17.76 2.34 -21.55
CA ALA A 358 18.29 2.59 -22.89
C ALA A 358 17.18 2.59 -23.96
N ILE A 359 16.15 1.76 -23.76
CA ILE A 359 15.00 1.59 -24.67
C ILE A 359 13.91 2.62 -24.34
N VAL A 360 13.63 2.81 -23.05
CA VAL A 360 12.53 3.63 -22.56
C VAL A 360 13.05 4.98 -22.08
N GLN A 361 12.86 6.00 -22.93
CA GLN A 361 13.48 7.32 -22.73
C GLN A 361 12.49 8.42 -22.32
N THR A 362 11.19 8.14 -22.32
CA THR A 362 10.15 9.10 -21.92
C THR A 362 9.37 8.62 -20.71
N PRO A 363 8.83 9.53 -19.88
CA PRO A 363 7.94 9.15 -18.78
C PRO A 363 6.73 8.34 -19.24
N GLU A 364 6.12 8.69 -20.38
CA GLU A 364 4.97 7.96 -20.92
C GLU A 364 5.37 6.55 -21.39
N GLY A 365 6.54 6.43 -22.03
CA GLY A 365 7.11 5.14 -22.42
C GLY A 365 7.39 4.26 -21.20
N TYR A 366 7.84 4.86 -20.09
CA TYR A 366 8.06 4.17 -18.81
C TYR A 366 6.77 3.54 -18.31
N ILE A 367 5.70 4.32 -18.23
CA ILE A 367 4.39 3.85 -17.79
C ILE A 367 3.83 2.76 -18.70
N ASN A 368 3.93 2.94 -20.02
CA ASN A 368 3.47 1.94 -20.97
C ASN A 368 4.24 0.61 -20.81
N ALA A 369 5.56 0.67 -20.64
CA ALA A 369 6.37 -0.51 -20.39
C ALA A 369 5.97 -1.22 -19.09
N LEU A 370 5.70 -0.47 -18.01
CA LEU A 370 5.20 -1.06 -16.77
C LEU A 370 3.84 -1.73 -16.94
N HIS A 371 2.93 -1.14 -17.73
CA HIS A 371 1.65 -1.75 -18.06
C HIS A 371 1.82 -3.04 -18.86
N GLU A 372 2.67 -3.04 -19.89
CA GLU A 372 2.95 -4.23 -20.71
C GLU A 372 3.60 -5.36 -19.92
N LEU A 373 4.53 -5.04 -19.02
CA LEU A 373 5.21 -6.00 -18.15
C LEU A 373 4.33 -6.53 -17.02
N GLY A 374 3.15 -5.96 -16.80
CA GLY A 374 2.30 -6.33 -15.68
C GLY A 374 2.92 -6.04 -14.32
N ALA A 375 3.50 -4.85 -14.16
CA ALA A 375 4.04 -4.33 -12.91
C ALA A 375 3.09 -4.53 -11.71
N ILE A 376 3.68 -4.83 -10.55
CA ILE A 376 2.95 -5.02 -9.30
C ILE A 376 3.25 -3.86 -8.34
N PHE A 377 2.38 -2.85 -8.36
CA PHE A 377 2.43 -1.70 -7.42
C PHE A 377 1.77 -2.00 -6.08
N SER A 378 1.00 -3.08 -6.02
CA SER A 378 0.12 -3.41 -4.92
C SER A 378 0.77 -4.29 -3.86
N ARG A 379 0.18 -4.28 -2.67
CA ARG A 379 0.43 -5.30 -1.65
C ARG A 379 -0.37 -6.56 -2.01
N PRO A 380 0.26 -7.75 -2.09
CA PRO A 380 -0.47 -9.01 -2.21
C PRO A 380 -1.44 -9.22 -1.04
N ALA A 381 -2.62 -9.79 -1.30
CA ALA A 381 -3.51 -10.27 -0.25
C ALA A 381 -3.27 -11.77 -0.02
N ILE A 382 -3.00 -12.14 1.23
CA ILE A 382 -2.71 -13.53 1.62
C ILE A 382 -3.86 -14.02 2.50
N THR A 383 -4.43 -15.17 2.13
CA THR A 383 -5.39 -15.92 2.95
C THR A 383 -4.76 -17.22 3.44
N GLU A 384 -5.52 -18.04 4.16
CA GLU A 384 -5.07 -19.37 4.56
C GLU A 384 -4.63 -20.23 3.37
N ASN A 385 -5.27 -20.10 2.20
CA ASN A 385 -5.04 -21.01 1.07
C ASN A 385 -4.69 -20.30 -0.25
N THR A 386 -4.76 -18.97 -0.30
CA THR A 386 -4.53 -18.24 -1.55
C THR A 386 -3.63 -17.02 -1.40
N ILE A 387 -2.93 -16.69 -2.49
CA ILE A 387 -2.29 -15.40 -2.73
C ILE A 387 -3.06 -14.71 -3.85
N VAL A 388 -3.54 -13.49 -3.59
CA VAL A 388 -4.21 -12.66 -4.58
C VAL A 388 -3.34 -11.44 -4.88
N ILE A 389 -3.11 -11.16 -6.16
CA ILE A 389 -2.36 -9.99 -6.61
C ILE A 389 -3.15 -9.25 -7.69
N THR A 390 -2.81 -7.98 -7.87
CA THR A 390 -3.30 -7.13 -8.95
C THR A 390 -2.11 -6.65 -9.77
N SER A 391 -2.30 -6.57 -11.09
CA SER A 391 -1.25 -6.24 -12.04
C SER A 391 -1.67 -5.11 -12.96
N THR A 392 -0.70 -4.32 -13.42
CA THR A 392 -0.92 -3.26 -14.41
C THR A 392 -1.19 -3.78 -15.83
N ASP A 393 -1.07 -5.08 -16.08
CA ASP A 393 -1.59 -5.72 -17.29
C ASP A 393 -3.14 -5.80 -17.28
N GLY A 394 -3.76 -5.35 -16.19
CA GLY A 394 -5.21 -5.31 -16.00
C GLY A 394 -5.78 -6.56 -15.37
N THR A 395 -4.96 -7.46 -14.81
CA THR A 395 -5.41 -8.76 -14.32
C THR A 395 -5.39 -8.84 -12.78
N VAL A 396 -6.47 -9.41 -12.22
CA VAL A 396 -6.48 -9.94 -10.85
C VAL A 396 -6.11 -11.41 -10.92
N TYR A 397 -5.03 -11.81 -10.26
CA TYR A 397 -4.59 -13.20 -10.20
C TYR A 397 -4.88 -13.79 -8.83
N CYS A 398 -5.33 -15.05 -8.79
CA CYS A 398 -5.47 -15.83 -7.58
C CYS A 398 -4.67 -17.13 -7.72
N PHE A 399 -3.73 -17.32 -6.81
CA PHE A 399 -2.90 -18.51 -6.72
C PHE A 399 -3.26 -19.31 -5.47
N ALA A 400 -3.19 -20.63 -5.55
CA ALA A 400 -3.38 -21.54 -4.44
C ALA A 400 -2.05 -22.22 -4.06
N ARG A 401 -1.99 -22.77 -2.85
CA ARG A 401 -0.86 -23.60 -2.41
C ARG A 401 -0.68 -24.84 -3.27
#